data_AF-A0A0F9NAF0-F1
#
_entry.id   AF-A0A0F9NAF0-F1
#
_cell.length_a   1.000
_cell.length_b   1.000
_cell.length_c   1.000
_cell.angle_alpha   90.00
_cell.angle_beta   90.00
_cell.angle_gamma   90.00
#
_symmetry.space_group_name_H-M   'P 1'
#
loop_
_entity.id
_entity.type
_entity.pdbx_description
1 polymer ?
#
loop_
_entity_poly.entity_id
_entity_poly.type
_entity_poly.pdbx_seq_one_letter_code
_entity_poly.pdbx_strand_id
1 'polypeptide(L)'
;MVGKNNKLKELVNSSGFPFQLAVENEIKSISSQTPWSIIAREHPWRNINDKDEGFIDLVIGYGAVRLVLECKRPRGGLWVFLISDKRQESVKKFRVCWAHCKPNRSDLVGWNDFDILPMSPESEFCVIRGKGENTKPLLERLGRYVLSSTEALAVEELNLIRSPQIDHLRLLVPVIVTSAELKVCKLSPEEISISNGTITDSEFKTVPWIRFRKSLAVSEVEYSMFNELSEITEKKERSLFVINSSNLSNFLKKWDFHTPSYSIPWDLARQIEE
;
A
#
# COMPACT_ATOMS: atom_id res chain seq x y z
N MET A 1 26.64 20.43 29.25
CA MET A 1 25.68 20.79 28.17
C MET A 1 25.72 19.82 26.99
N VAL A 2 26.90 19.44 26.46
CA VAL A 2 27.03 18.51 25.31
C VAL A 2 26.31 17.16 25.49
N GLY A 3 26.42 16.51 26.67
CA GLY A 3 25.75 15.22 26.93
C GLY A 3 24.22 15.27 27.01
N LYS A 4 23.62 16.43 27.36
CA LYS A 4 22.15 16.60 27.40
C LYS A 4 21.58 16.71 25.98
N ASN A 5 22.30 17.40 25.09
CA ASN A 5 21.90 17.52 23.68
C ASN A 5 21.99 16.19 22.94
N ASN A 6 22.96 15.32 23.27
CA ASN A 6 23.05 13.99 22.68
C ASN A 6 21.84 13.10 23.04
N LYS A 7 21.41 13.10 24.30
CA LYS A 7 20.21 12.35 24.74
C LYS A 7 18.93 12.86 24.06
N LEU A 8 18.78 14.18 23.92
CA LEU A 8 17.64 14.77 23.21
C LEU A 8 17.66 14.42 21.72
N LYS A 9 18.84 14.40 21.09
CA LYS A 9 19.00 13.97 19.70
C LYS A 9 18.63 12.49 19.50
N GLU A 10 19.03 11.62 20.43
CA GLU A 10 18.65 10.20 20.40
C GLU A 10 17.14 10.01 20.55
N LEU A 11 16.49 10.79 21.41
CA LEU A 11 15.03 10.80 21.58
C LEU A 11 14.33 11.21 20.28
N VAL A 12 14.76 12.31 19.65
CA VAL A 12 14.19 12.73 18.36
C VAL A 12 14.43 11.68 17.28
N ASN A 13 15.61 11.08 17.24
CA ASN A 13 15.94 10.06 16.26
C ASN A 13 15.17 8.74 16.43
N SER A 14 14.52 8.52 17.59
CA SER A 14 13.72 7.32 17.85
C SER A 14 12.22 7.49 17.55
N SER A 15 11.71 8.71 17.37
CA SER A 15 10.26 9.00 17.28
C SER A 15 9.63 8.80 15.90
N GLY A 16 10.39 8.45 14.86
CA GLY A 16 9.87 8.28 13.49
C GLY A 16 9.62 9.59 12.73
N PHE A 17 9.21 10.66 13.41
CA PHE A 17 8.90 11.97 12.79
C PHE A 17 10.02 12.55 11.90
N PRO A 18 11.32 12.47 12.25
CA PRO A 18 12.36 12.99 11.34
C PRO A 18 12.36 12.29 9.98
N PHE A 19 12.00 11.00 9.94
CA PHE A 19 11.94 10.26 8.69
C PHE A 19 10.73 10.69 7.84
N GLN A 20 9.56 10.85 8.47
CA GLN A 20 8.36 11.39 7.80
C GLN A 20 8.61 12.79 7.22
N LEU A 21 9.23 13.69 7.99
CA LEU A 21 9.58 15.04 7.51
C LEU A 21 10.56 15.00 6.33
N ALA A 22 11.51 14.06 6.34
CA ALA A 22 12.43 13.87 5.22
C ALA A 22 11.70 13.37 3.96
N VAL A 23 10.75 12.43 4.11
CA VAL A 23 9.90 11.94 3.01
C VAL A 23 9.05 13.07 2.43
N GLU A 24 8.40 13.88 3.28
CA GLU A 24 7.63 15.05 2.85
C GLU A 24 8.49 16.04 2.06
N ASN A 25 9.69 16.33 2.56
CA ASN A 25 10.62 17.25 1.90
C ASN A 25 11.11 16.72 0.55
N GLU A 26 11.37 15.40 0.44
CA GLU A 26 11.74 14.76 -0.83
C GLU A 26 10.64 14.96 -1.88
N ILE A 27 9.37 14.73 -1.51
CA ILE A 27 8.21 14.92 -2.40
C ILE A 27 8.10 16.39 -2.81
N LYS A 28 8.22 17.33 -1.86
CA LYS A 28 8.18 18.77 -2.15
C LYS A 28 9.29 19.20 -3.12
N SER A 29 10.48 18.63 -2.98
CA SER A 29 11.64 18.98 -3.81
C SER A 29 11.45 18.66 -5.31
N ILE A 30 10.56 17.73 -5.64
CA ILE A 30 10.25 17.31 -7.01
C ILE A 30 8.91 17.82 -7.52
N SER A 31 8.24 18.71 -6.77
CA SER A 31 6.93 19.27 -7.15
C SER A 31 6.95 20.04 -8.48
N SER A 32 8.11 20.56 -8.91
CA SER A 32 8.26 21.17 -10.23
C SER A 32 8.42 20.17 -11.39
N GLN A 33 8.68 18.90 -11.07
CA GLN A 33 8.95 17.83 -12.04
C GLN A 33 7.82 16.80 -12.11
N THR A 34 6.86 16.86 -11.19
CA THR A 34 5.76 15.90 -11.08
C THR A 34 4.48 16.60 -10.63
N PRO A 35 3.28 16.05 -10.92
CA PRO A 35 2.03 16.66 -10.50
C PRO A 35 1.71 16.43 -9.00
N TRP A 36 2.54 15.66 -8.29
CA TRP A 36 2.26 15.27 -6.90
C TRP A 36 2.36 16.45 -5.94
N SER A 37 1.34 16.61 -5.11
CA SER A 37 1.32 17.57 -4.01
C SER A 37 0.97 16.90 -2.68
N ILE A 38 1.42 17.51 -1.58
CA ILE A 38 0.99 17.12 -0.23
C ILE A 38 -0.45 17.58 -0.05
N ILE A 39 -1.36 16.63 0.19
CA ILE A 39 -2.79 16.91 0.45
C ILE A 39 -3.02 17.04 1.95
N ALA A 40 -2.47 16.11 2.74
CA ALA A 40 -2.59 16.11 4.18
C ALA A 40 -1.34 15.49 4.84
N ARG A 41 -1.13 15.84 6.11
CA ARG A 41 -0.06 15.32 6.97
C ARG A 41 -0.65 15.01 8.33
N GLU A 42 -0.28 13.89 8.94
CA GLU A 42 -0.85 13.42 10.21
C GLU A 42 -2.39 13.48 10.14
N HIS A 43 -2.96 12.91 9.07
CA HIS A 43 -4.39 12.97 8.84
C HIS A 43 -5.10 11.97 9.76
N PRO A 44 -5.93 12.43 10.72
CA PRO A 44 -6.65 11.52 11.60
C PRO A 44 -7.67 10.73 10.79
N TRP A 45 -7.79 9.44 11.07
CA TRP A 45 -8.77 8.58 10.41
C TRP A 45 -9.39 7.63 11.43
N ARG A 46 -10.62 7.21 11.13
CA ARG A 46 -11.31 6.14 11.85
C ARG A 46 -12.09 5.29 10.86
N ASN A 47 -11.82 4.00 10.85
CA ASN A 47 -12.52 3.07 9.97
C ASN A 47 -13.70 2.44 10.70
N ILE A 48 -14.89 2.57 10.13
CA ILE A 48 -16.13 2.04 10.70
C ILE A 48 -16.21 0.50 10.61
N ASN A 49 -15.49 -0.10 9.66
CA ASN A 49 -15.57 -1.54 9.37
C ASN A 49 -14.83 -2.39 10.40
N ASP A 50 -13.65 -1.96 10.84
CA ASP A 50 -12.84 -2.66 11.85
C ASP A 50 -12.75 -1.93 13.19
N LYS A 51 -13.25 -0.69 13.27
CA LYS A 51 -13.18 0.22 14.43
C LYS A 51 -11.77 0.65 14.79
N ASP A 52 -10.79 0.43 13.90
CA ASP A 52 -9.43 0.96 14.08
C ASP A 52 -9.41 2.45 13.78
N GLU A 53 -8.44 3.14 14.37
CA GLU A 53 -8.21 4.57 14.20
C GLU A 53 -6.71 4.88 14.28
N GLY A 54 -6.33 6.06 13.81
CA GLY A 54 -4.95 6.51 13.88
C GLY A 54 -4.71 7.76 13.05
N PHE A 55 -3.47 7.89 12.58
CA PHE A 55 -3.03 8.98 11.72
C PHE A 55 -2.36 8.41 10.47
N ILE A 56 -2.73 8.92 9.30
CA ILE A 56 -1.98 8.70 8.06
C ILE A 56 -0.83 9.70 8.06
N ASP A 57 0.40 9.22 7.97
CA ASP A 57 1.58 10.08 8.01
C ASP A 57 1.53 11.17 6.93
N LEU A 58 1.24 10.76 5.69
CA LEU A 58 1.08 11.66 4.54
C LEU A 58 0.01 11.16 3.57
N VAL A 59 -0.80 12.08 3.06
CA VAL A 59 -1.62 11.86 1.87
C VAL A 59 -1.07 12.74 0.77
N ILE A 60 -0.71 12.16 -0.37
CA ILE A 60 -0.29 12.91 -1.55
C ILE A 60 -1.20 12.60 -2.72
N GLY A 61 -1.33 13.53 -3.66
CA GLY A 61 -2.28 13.35 -4.75
C GLY A 61 -2.11 14.31 -5.90
N TYR A 62 -2.80 13.96 -6.98
CA TYR A 62 -3.08 14.84 -8.12
C TYR A 62 -4.37 14.34 -8.78
N GLY A 63 -5.22 15.24 -9.26
CA GLY A 63 -6.51 14.88 -9.84
C GLY A 63 -7.31 13.92 -8.93
N ALA A 64 -7.73 12.77 -9.48
CA ALA A 64 -8.45 11.71 -8.79
C ALA A 64 -7.57 10.77 -7.96
N VAL A 65 -6.25 10.79 -8.14
CA VAL A 65 -5.33 9.83 -7.52
C VAL A 65 -4.90 10.31 -6.14
N ARG A 66 -4.86 9.39 -5.18
CA ARG A 66 -4.30 9.57 -3.84
C ARG A 66 -3.32 8.43 -3.55
N LEU A 67 -2.15 8.76 -3.03
CA LEU A 67 -1.30 7.80 -2.33
C LEU A 67 -1.44 8.02 -0.83
N VAL A 68 -1.73 6.93 -0.11
CA VAL A 68 -1.90 6.90 1.34
C VAL A 68 -0.62 6.33 1.94
N LEU A 69 0.22 7.20 2.50
CA LEU A 69 1.59 6.85 2.89
C LEU A 69 1.70 6.59 4.39
N GLU A 70 2.35 5.48 4.73
CA GLU A 70 2.94 5.19 6.05
C GLU A 70 4.47 5.16 5.92
N CYS A 71 5.17 5.88 6.79
CA CYS A 71 6.62 6.03 6.80
C CYS A 71 7.25 5.12 7.86
N LYS A 72 8.07 4.15 7.45
CA LYS A 72 8.77 3.25 8.37
C LYS A 72 10.29 3.31 8.30
N ARG A 73 10.91 3.62 9.43
CA ARG A 73 12.37 3.57 9.61
C ARG A 73 12.79 2.42 10.54
N PRO A 74 12.85 1.17 10.07
CA PRO A 74 13.40 0.07 10.86
C PRO A 74 14.92 0.25 11.05
N ARG A 75 15.42 0.04 12.26
CA ARG A 75 16.87 0.08 12.56
C ARG A 75 17.55 -1.12 11.90
N GLY A 76 18.47 -0.89 10.95
CA GLY A 76 19.16 -1.96 10.23
C GLY A 76 18.23 -2.90 9.44
N GLY A 77 17.06 -2.40 9.04
CA GLY A 77 16.01 -3.23 8.45
C GLY A 77 16.37 -3.71 7.04
N LEU A 78 16.44 -5.02 6.88
CA LEU A 78 16.42 -5.72 5.60
C LEU A 78 15.09 -6.44 5.50
N TRP A 79 14.34 -6.18 4.43
CA TRP A 79 13.07 -6.84 4.13
C TRP A 79 13.26 -7.71 2.89
N VAL A 80 13.07 -9.02 3.05
CA VAL A 80 13.25 -10.01 1.98
C VAL A 80 11.88 -10.48 1.54
N PHE A 81 11.57 -10.31 0.27
CA PHE A 81 10.31 -10.71 -0.34
C PHE A 81 10.52 -11.98 -1.16
N LEU A 82 9.62 -12.95 -1.01
CA LEU A 82 9.75 -14.24 -1.68
C LEU A 82 8.96 -14.20 -2.99
N ILE A 83 9.62 -14.58 -4.09
CA ILE A 83 9.03 -14.67 -5.42
C ILE A 83 9.01 -16.15 -5.81
N SER A 84 7.83 -16.75 -5.90
CA SER A 84 7.66 -18.17 -6.20
C SER A 84 7.23 -18.45 -7.65
N ASP A 85 6.85 -17.41 -8.40
CA ASP A 85 6.42 -17.52 -9.79
C ASP A 85 7.13 -16.48 -10.68
N LYS A 86 7.57 -16.88 -11.87
CA LYS A 86 8.18 -15.96 -12.86
C LYS A 86 7.25 -14.81 -13.25
N ARG A 87 5.93 -15.02 -13.24
CA ARG A 87 4.91 -13.99 -13.52
C ARG A 87 4.94 -12.86 -12.50
N GLN A 88 5.46 -13.11 -11.30
CA GLN A 88 5.58 -12.13 -10.23
C GLN A 88 6.84 -11.26 -10.37
N GLU A 89 7.76 -11.51 -11.30
CA GLU A 89 9.02 -10.74 -11.40
C GLU A 89 8.82 -9.32 -11.91
N SER A 90 7.78 -9.09 -12.73
CA SER A 90 7.50 -7.79 -13.32
C SER A 90 6.01 -7.65 -13.59
N VAL A 91 5.32 -7.02 -12.65
CA VAL A 91 3.86 -6.87 -12.64
C VAL A 91 3.49 -5.39 -12.77
N LYS A 92 2.44 -5.10 -13.54
CA LYS A 92 1.78 -3.78 -13.60
C LYS A 92 0.47 -3.76 -12.81
N LYS A 93 -0.24 -4.89 -12.75
CA LYS A 93 -1.50 -5.04 -12.02
C LYS A 93 -1.33 -4.64 -10.57
N PHE A 94 -2.31 -3.93 -10.04
CA PHE A 94 -2.37 -3.48 -8.68
C PHE A 94 -3.83 -3.35 -8.25
N ARG A 95 -4.17 -3.87 -7.08
CA ARG A 95 -5.53 -3.74 -6.55
C ARG A 95 -5.72 -2.41 -5.82
N VAL A 96 -6.48 -1.51 -6.44
CA VAL A 96 -6.69 -0.12 -6.02
C VAL A 96 -8.02 0.00 -5.28
N CYS A 97 -8.03 0.78 -4.20
CA CYS A 97 -9.26 1.21 -3.56
C CYS A 97 -9.84 2.36 -4.37
N TRP A 98 -11.07 2.24 -4.82
CA TRP A 98 -11.76 3.33 -5.49
C TRP A 98 -12.99 3.75 -4.70
N ALA A 99 -13.29 5.05 -4.77
CA ALA A 99 -14.48 5.65 -4.22
C ALA A 99 -15.14 6.52 -5.28
N HIS A 100 -16.44 6.32 -5.50
CA HIS A 100 -17.16 6.97 -6.58
C HIS A 100 -18.54 7.43 -6.11
N CYS A 101 -18.82 8.73 -6.22
CA CYS A 101 -20.17 9.28 -6.04
C CYS A 101 -20.70 9.86 -7.35
N LYS A 102 -22.01 9.77 -7.53
CA LYS A 102 -22.72 10.29 -8.70
C LYS A 102 -24.03 10.93 -8.24
N PRO A 103 -24.48 12.03 -8.88
CA PRO A 103 -25.76 12.65 -8.57
C PRO A 103 -26.91 11.64 -8.50
N ASN A 104 -27.70 11.73 -7.42
CA ASN A 104 -28.89 10.90 -7.18
C ASN A 104 -28.63 9.38 -7.14
N ARG A 105 -27.40 8.96 -6.82
CA ARG A 105 -27.04 7.54 -6.67
C ARG A 105 -26.31 7.31 -5.36
N SER A 106 -26.27 6.05 -4.94
CA SER A 106 -25.41 5.56 -3.85
C SER A 106 -23.95 5.90 -4.10
N ASP A 107 -23.27 6.27 -3.02
CA ASP A 107 -21.81 6.34 -2.97
C ASP A 107 -21.26 4.92 -2.92
N LEU A 108 -20.26 4.64 -3.74
CA LEU A 108 -19.67 3.31 -3.85
C LEU A 108 -18.20 3.34 -3.47
N VAL A 109 -17.78 2.35 -2.70
CA VAL A 109 -16.38 2.08 -2.40
C VAL A 109 -16.08 0.64 -2.76
N GLY A 110 -14.96 0.40 -3.45
CA GLY A 110 -14.60 -0.94 -3.88
C GLY A 110 -13.11 -1.11 -4.12
N TRP A 111 -12.76 -2.33 -4.50
CA TRP A 111 -11.39 -2.73 -4.80
C TRP A 111 -11.34 -3.49 -6.11
N ASN A 112 -10.55 -3.01 -7.07
CA ASN A 112 -10.38 -3.64 -8.38
C ASN A 112 -8.93 -3.54 -8.86
N ASP A 113 -8.56 -4.43 -9.78
CA ASP A 113 -7.22 -4.42 -10.39
C ASP A 113 -7.13 -3.36 -11.49
N PHE A 114 -6.06 -2.56 -11.44
CA PHE A 114 -5.68 -1.58 -12.46
C PHE A 114 -4.22 -1.79 -12.87
N ASP A 115 -3.85 -1.27 -14.03
CA ASP A 115 -2.47 -1.28 -14.49
C ASP A 115 -1.76 0.01 -14.03
N ILE A 116 -0.78 -0.14 -13.16
CA ILE A 116 -0.02 0.98 -12.59
C ILE A 116 1.45 0.86 -12.98
N LEU A 117 2.09 1.97 -13.34
CA LEU A 117 3.54 2.11 -13.45
C LEU A 117 4.10 2.86 -12.25
N PRO A 118 5.37 2.61 -11.87
CA PRO A 118 6.32 1.69 -12.50
C PRO A 118 6.01 0.20 -12.23
N MET A 119 6.43 -0.67 -13.16
CA MET A 119 6.43 -2.11 -12.93
C MET A 119 7.36 -2.50 -11.77
N SER A 120 7.08 -3.61 -11.11
CA SER A 120 7.93 -4.15 -10.05
C SER A 120 7.66 -5.63 -9.87
N PRO A 121 8.51 -6.33 -9.10
CA PRO A 121 8.13 -7.62 -8.56
C PRO A 121 6.87 -7.50 -7.69
N GLU A 122 6.14 -8.60 -7.57
CA GLU A 122 5.00 -8.77 -6.66
C GLU A 122 5.27 -9.93 -5.71
N SER A 123 4.96 -9.78 -4.43
CA SER A 123 5.14 -10.86 -3.45
C SER A 123 4.01 -10.88 -2.43
N GLU A 124 3.67 -12.06 -1.96
CA GLU A 124 2.71 -12.28 -0.87
C GLU A 124 3.40 -12.57 0.49
N PHE A 125 4.73 -12.75 0.48
CA PHE A 125 5.52 -13.13 1.65
C PHE A 125 6.67 -12.16 1.88
N CYS A 126 6.84 -11.69 3.12
CA CYS A 126 7.95 -10.84 3.51
C CYS A 126 8.59 -11.36 4.80
N VAL A 127 9.89 -11.61 4.73
CA VAL A 127 10.74 -12.00 5.86
C VAL A 127 11.49 -10.77 6.34
N ILE A 128 11.33 -10.44 7.62
CA ILE A 128 11.97 -9.27 8.25
C ILE A 128 12.88 -9.77 9.37
N ARG A 129 14.17 -9.43 9.27
CA ARG A 129 15.19 -9.85 10.24
C ARG A 129 14.82 -9.38 11.66
N GLY A 130 14.87 -10.29 12.65
CA GLY A 130 14.75 -9.96 14.08
C GLY A 130 13.35 -10.13 14.70
N LYS A 131 12.41 -10.82 14.05
CA LYS A 131 11.15 -11.24 14.68
C LYS A 131 11.22 -12.70 15.12
N GLY A 132 10.96 -12.97 16.41
CA GLY A 132 10.72 -14.32 16.93
C GLY A 132 9.33 -14.84 16.56
N GLU A 133 9.14 -16.16 16.67
CA GLU A 133 7.96 -16.92 16.20
C GLU A 133 6.60 -16.44 16.75
N ASN A 134 6.58 -15.71 17.87
CA ASN A 134 5.34 -15.37 18.60
C ASN A 134 4.73 -14.00 18.27
N THR A 135 5.16 -13.30 17.21
CA THR A 135 4.56 -12.00 16.84
C THR A 135 4.06 -11.99 15.40
N LYS A 136 2.84 -11.48 15.18
CA LYS A 136 2.31 -11.22 13.83
C LYS A 136 3.39 -10.52 12.99
N PRO A 137 3.69 -10.98 11.76
CA PRO A 137 4.76 -10.40 10.96
C PRO A 137 4.50 -8.90 10.67
N LEU A 138 5.59 -8.12 10.62
CA LEU A 138 5.51 -6.65 10.74
C LEU A 138 4.78 -6.05 9.54
N LEU A 139 5.03 -6.60 8.36
CA LEU A 139 4.48 -6.07 7.13
C LEU A 139 2.96 -6.30 7.05
N GLU A 140 2.44 -7.43 7.48
CA GLU A 140 1.00 -7.70 7.49
C GLU A 140 0.28 -6.78 8.49
N ARG A 141 0.89 -6.51 9.65
CA ARG A 141 0.32 -5.56 10.62
C ARG A 141 0.32 -4.14 10.06
N LEU A 142 1.44 -3.69 9.49
CA LEU A 142 1.53 -2.37 8.85
C LEU A 142 0.57 -2.29 7.65
N GLY A 143 0.52 -3.33 6.83
CA GLY A 143 -0.34 -3.41 5.66
C GLY A 143 -1.81 -3.30 6.04
N ARG A 144 -2.26 -4.02 7.06
CA ARG A 144 -3.65 -3.87 7.57
C ARG A 144 -3.93 -2.45 8.03
N TYR A 145 -3.01 -1.81 8.75
CA TYR A 145 -3.17 -0.43 9.19
C TYR A 145 -3.31 0.54 8.00
N VAL A 146 -2.42 0.45 7.00
CA VAL A 146 -2.48 1.29 5.80
C VAL A 146 -3.72 1.01 4.95
N LEU A 147 -4.13 -0.24 4.84
CA LEU A 147 -5.36 -0.62 4.13
C LEU A 147 -6.59 -0.06 4.83
N SER A 148 -6.67 -0.18 6.15
CA SER A 148 -7.78 0.35 6.94
C SER A 148 -7.86 1.88 6.84
N SER A 149 -6.72 2.57 6.95
CA SER A 149 -6.67 4.03 6.80
C SER A 149 -7.01 4.49 5.39
N THR A 150 -6.67 3.69 4.36
CA THR A 150 -7.05 3.95 2.96
C THR A 150 -8.55 3.86 2.77
N GLU A 151 -9.21 2.84 3.32
CA GLU A 151 -10.67 2.69 3.25
C GLU A 151 -11.39 3.82 4.01
N ALA A 152 -10.89 4.19 5.19
CA ALA A 152 -11.43 5.32 5.94
C ALA A 152 -11.33 6.63 5.14
N LEU A 153 -10.17 6.93 4.58
CA LEU A 153 -9.96 8.12 3.75
C LEU A 153 -10.87 8.12 2.50
N ALA A 154 -11.13 6.96 1.91
CA ALA A 154 -12.02 6.82 0.77
C ALA A 154 -13.45 7.28 1.12
N VAL A 155 -13.97 6.86 2.28
CA VAL A 155 -15.28 7.28 2.80
C VAL A 155 -15.29 8.77 3.16
N GLU A 156 -14.21 9.29 3.75
CA GLU A 156 -14.10 10.71 4.08
C GLU A 156 -14.10 11.61 2.84
N GLU A 157 -13.35 11.25 1.79
CA GLU A 157 -13.34 12.00 0.52
C GLU A 157 -14.73 12.04 -0.15
N LEU A 158 -15.53 10.96 -0.04
CA LEU A 158 -16.93 10.97 -0.48
C LEU A 158 -17.78 11.97 0.31
N ASN A 159 -17.60 11.99 1.64
CA ASN A 159 -18.36 12.89 2.51
C ASN A 159 -18.02 14.38 2.32
N LEU A 160 -16.77 14.71 1.97
CA LEU A 160 -16.36 16.07 1.68
C LEU A 160 -16.98 16.63 0.39
N ILE A 161 -17.36 15.76 -0.53
CA ILE A 161 -17.74 16.12 -1.91
C ILE A 161 -19.24 15.90 -2.13
N ARG A 162 -20.03 15.96 -1.05
CA ARG A 162 -21.51 15.94 -1.07
C ARG A 162 -22.13 17.20 -1.71
N SER A 163 -21.63 17.61 -2.87
CA SER A 163 -22.36 18.42 -3.82
C SER A 163 -23.17 17.46 -4.70
N PRO A 164 -24.50 17.47 -4.65
CA PRO A 164 -25.37 16.51 -5.36
C PRO A 164 -25.34 16.64 -6.89
N GLN A 165 -24.38 17.38 -7.46
CA GLN A 165 -24.35 17.79 -8.86
C GLN A 165 -23.08 17.36 -9.60
N ILE A 166 -22.08 16.78 -8.92
CA ILE A 166 -20.77 16.47 -9.53
C ILE A 166 -20.51 14.97 -9.44
N ASP A 167 -20.22 14.37 -10.60
CA ASP A 167 -19.67 13.02 -10.71
C ASP A 167 -18.22 13.05 -10.25
N HIS A 168 -17.87 12.18 -9.29
CA HIS A 168 -16.61 12.27 -8.61
C HIS A 168 -15.98 10.93 -8.29
N LEU A 169 -14.72 10.79 -8.72
CA LEU A 169 -13.90 9.60 -8.53
C LEU A 169 -12.67 9.89 -7.67
N ARG A 170 -12.36 8.92 -6.82
CA ARG A 170 -11.07 8.77 -6.14
C ARG A 170 -10.49 7.40 -6.36
N LEU A 171 -9.18 7.38 -6.60
CA LEU A 171 -8.36 6.19 -6.74
C LEU A 171 -7.28 6.27 -5.66
N LEU A 172 -7.43 5.48 -4.61
CA LEU A 172 -6.57 5.49 -3.44
C LEU A 172 -5.64 4.27 -3.45
N VAL A 173 -4.35 4.54 -3.37
CA VAL A 173 -3.29 3.53 -3.44
C VAL A 173 -2.54 3.53 -2.11
N PRO A 174 -2.57 2.43 -1.36
CA PRO A 174 -1.82 2.29 -0.11
C PRO A 174 -0.32 2.11 -0.37
N VAL A 175 0.51 2.84 0.36
CA VAL A 175 1.96 2.88 0.19
C VAL A 175 2.67 2.85 1.54
N ILE A 176 3.68 2.00 1.66
CA ILE A 176 4.66 2.03 2.75
C ILE A 176 5.97 2.58 2.17
N VAL A 177 6.40 3.73 2.66
CA VAL A 177 7.74 4.28 2.36
C VAL A 177 8.67 3.87 3.50
N THR A 178 9.78 3.21 3.18
CA THR A 178 10.69 2.71 4.20
C THR A 178 12.16 2.99 3.93
N SER A 179 12.94 3.19 4.99
CA SER A 179 14.39 3.24 4.89
C SER A 179 15.04 1.85 4.80
N ALA A 180 14.26 0.77 4.90
CA ALA A 180 14.77 -0.59 4.82
C ALA A 180 15.32 -0.90 3.42
N GLU A 181 16.40 -1.69 3.34
CA GLU A 181 16.77 -2.32 2.08
C GLU A 181 15.71 -3.36 1.72
N LEU A 182 15.26 -3.34 0.46
CA LEU A 182 14.30 -4.30 -0.06
C LEU A 182 15.04 -5.28 -0.96
N LYS A 183 14.92 -6.57 -0.67
CA LYS A 183 15.44 -7.64 -1.52
C LYS A 183 14.33 -8.57 -1.96
N VAL A 184 14.43 -9.08 -3.18
CA VAL A 184 13.66 -10.23 -3.63
C VAL A 184 14.54 -11.48 -3.56
N CYS A 185 13.95 -12.58 -3.12
CA CYS A 185 14.51 -13.92 -3.15
C CYS A 185 13.67 -14.74 -4.12
N LYS A 186 14.28 -15.19 -5.21
CA LYS A 186 13.61 -16.09 -6.16
C LYS A 186 13.66 -17.51 -5.62
N LEU A 187 12.50 -18.12 -5.49
CA LEU A 187 12.34 -19.47 -4.99
C LEU A 187 11.79 -20.36 -6.09
N SER A 188 12.46 -21.48 -6.35
CA SER A 188 11.86 -22.60 -7.06
C SER A 188 11.26 -23.52 -6.00
N PRO A 189 9.94 -23.79 -6.00
CA PRO A 189 9.32 -24.66 -5.01
C PRO A 189 9.99 -26.04 -4.90
N GLU A 190 10.59 -26.53 -5.99
CA GLU A 190 11.31 -27.80 -6.05
C GLU A 190 12.63 -27.79 -5.25
N GLU A 191 13.18 -26.61 -4.96
CA GLU A 191 14.43 -26.42 -4.20
C GLU A 191 14.17 -26.26 -2.69
N ILE A 192 12.91 -26.26 -2.27
CA ILE A 192 12.51 -26.18 -0.85
C ILE A 192 12.43 -27.60 -0.29
N SER A 193 13.29 -27.90 0.68
CA SER A 193 13.24 -29.20 1.36
C SER A 193 12.00 -29.30 2.25
N ILE A 194 11.13 -30.25 1.97
CA ILE A 194 9.90 -30.49 2.76
C ILE A 194 10.23 -30.95 4.19
N SER A 195 11.35 -31.63 4.40
CA SER A 195 11.69 -32.19 5.72
C SER A 195 12.07 -31.14 6.77
N ASN A 196 12.53 -29.97 6.33
CA ASN A 196 13.03 -28.92 7.22
C ASN A 196 12.63 -27.48 6.80
N GLY A 197 11.94 -27.30 5.67
CA GLY A 197 11.51 -26.01 5.16
C GLY A 197 12.62 -25.08 4.70
N THR A 198 13.84 -25.59 4.47
CA THR A 198 15.01 -24.76 4.11
C THR A 198 15.27 -24.75 2.61
N ILE A 199 15.81 -23.62 2.14
CA ILE A 199 16.34 -23.44 0.77
C ILE A 199 17.87 -23.54 0.81
N THR A 200 18.47 -24.19 -0.19
CA THR A 200 19.92 -24.39 -0.26
C THR A 200 20.60 -23.32 -1.12
N ASP A 201 20.09 -23.12 -2.34
CA ASP A 201 20.57 -22.09 -3.27
C ASP A 201 19.45 -21.07 -3.52
N SER A 202 19.76 -19.78 -3.38
CA SER A 202 18.80 -18.72 -3.70
C SER A 202 19.51 -17.45 -4.15
N GLU A 203 18.95 -16.82 -5.18
CA GLU A 203 19.42 -15.53 -5.68
C GLU A 203 18.67 -14.40 -4.98
N PHE A 204 19.43 -13.48 -4.38
CA PHE A 204 18.90 -12.27 -3.77
C PHE A 204 19.21 -11.05 -4.61
N LYS A 205 18.20 -10.26 -4.96
CA LYS A 205 18.35 -9.02 -5.72
C LYS A 205 17.73 -7.84 -4.98
N THR A 206 18.50 -6.76 -4.84
CA THR A 206 17.98 -5.50 -4.29
C THR A 206 17.04 -4.84 -5.29
N VAL A 207 15.89 -4.38 -4.79
CA VAL A 207 14.86 -3.71 -5.61
C VAL A 207 14.49 -2.36 -5.00
N PRO A 208 14.14 -1.36 -5.81
CA PRO A 208 13.83 -0.02 -5.31
C PRO A 208 12.42 0.08 -4.71
N TRP A 209 11.51 -0.78 -5.16
CA TRP A 209 10.13 -0.91 -4.68
C TRP A 209 9.57 -2.28 -5.07
N ILE A 210 8.51 -2.69 -4.40
CA ILE A 210 7.80 -3.95 -4.64
C ILE A 210 6.29 -3.79 -4.42
N ARG A 211 5.48 -4.57 -5.13
CA ARG A 211 4.05 -4.75 -4.85
C ARG A 211 3.92 -5.86 -3.82
N PHE A 212 3.29 -5.57 -2.69
CA PHE A 212 2.91 -6.60 -1.74
C PHE A 212 1.42 -6.88 -1.92
N ARG A 213 1.08 -8.10 -2.35
CA ARG A 213 -0.30 -8.51 -2.61
C ARG A 213 -0.62 -9.74 -1.77
N LYS A 214 -1.65 -9.65 -0.94
CA LYS A 214 -2.05 -10.72 -0.02
C LYS A 214 -3.51 -10.57 0.39
N SER A 215 -4.15 -11.66 0.80
CA SER A 215 -5.48 -11.64 1.41
C SER A 215 -5.47 -10.94 2.77
N LEU A 216 -5.60 -9.60 2.74
CA LEU A 216 -5.50 -8.70 3.90
C LEU A 216 -6.74 -7.81 4.07
N ALA A 217 -7.83 -8.09 3.37
CA ALA A 217 -9.07 -7.34 3.48
C ALA A 217 -9.45 -7.06 4.94
N VAL A 218 -9.83 -5.81 5.15
CA VAL A 218 -10.26 -5.28 6.44
C VAL A 218 -11.78 -5.32 6.54
N SER A 219 -12.47 -4.96 5.45
CA SER A 219 -13.92 -5.10 5.32
C SER A 219 -14.37 -6.57 5.27
N GLU A 220 -15.59 -6.82 5.76
CA GLU A 220 -16.27 -8.08 5.55
C GLU A 220 -16.48 -8.34 4.05
N VAL A 221 -16.46 -9.62 3.66
CA VAL A 221 -16.77 -10.08 2.31
C VAL A 221 -18.03 -10.93 2.42
N GLU A 222 -19.08 -10.56 1.69
CA GLU A 222 -20.32 -11.33 1.67
C GLU A 222 -20.10 -12.70 1.01
N TYR A 223 -20.12 -13.76 1.82
CA TYR A 223 -19.81 -15.12 1.37
C TYR A 223 -20.91 -15.76 0.52
N SER A 224 -22.15 -15.26 0.63
CA SER A 224 -23.34 -15.82 -0.04
C SER A 224 -23.27 -15.77 -1.57
N MET A 225 -22.34 -14.99 -2.14
CA MET A 225 -22.18 -14.83 -3.58
C MET A 225 -21.09 -15.71 -4.20
N PHE A 226 -20.39 -16.53 -3.41
CA PHE A 226 -19.23 -17.30 -3.89
C PHE A 226 -19.45 -18.80 -3.76
N ASN A 227 -19.03 -19.55 -4.78
CA ASN A 227 -19.11 -21.01 -4.80
C ASN A 227 -17.80 -21.67 -4.38
N GLU A 228 -16.68 -20.93 -4.43
CA GLU A 228 -15.35 -21.45 -4.13
C GLU A 228 -14.55 -20.58 -3.15
N LEU A 229 -13.71 -21.23 -2.33
CA LEU A 229 -12.77 -20.54 -1.43
C LEU A 229 -11.73 -19.69 -2.17
N SER A 230 -11.39 -20.08 -3.40
CA SER A 230 -10.50 -19.35 -4.31
C SER A 230 -11.05 -17.95 -4.61
N GLU A 231 -12.35 -17.84 -4.92
CA GLU A 231 -13.04 -16.58 -5.22
C GLU A 231 -13.08 -15.65 -4.01
N ILE A 232 -13.35 -16.20 -2.82
CA ILE A 232 -13.31 -15.46 -1.55
C ILE A 232 -11.89 -14.94 -1.28
N THR A 233 -10.88 -15.79 -1.48
CA THR A 233 -9.47 -15.43 -1.26
C THR A 233 -9.07 -14.31 -2.20
N GLU A 234 -9.41 -14.44 -3.49
CA GLU A 234 -9.21 -13.39 -4.47
C GLU A 234 -9.92 -12.11 -4.02
N LYS A 235 -11.20 -12.14 -3.66
CA LYS A 235 -11.93 -10.93 -3.23
C LYS A 235 -11.32 -10.26 -1.99
N LYS A 236 -10.67 -11.02 -1.12
CA LYS A 236 -9.95 -10.53 0.06
C LYS A 236 -8.53 -10.01 -0.22
N GLU A 237 -7.99 -10.25 -1.41
CA GLU A 237 -6.68 -9.70 -1.77
C GLU A 237 -6.70 -8.19 -1.76
N ARG A 238 -5.60 -7.63 -1.28
CA ARG A 238 -5.28 -6.21 -1.33
C ARG A 238 -3.83 -6.06 -1.75
N SER A 239 -3.54 -4.97 -2.46
CA SER A 239 -2.18 -4.61 -2.86
C SER A 239 -1.74 -3.38 -2.09
N LEU A 240 -0.47 -3.31 -1.73
CA LEU A 240 0.21 -2.09 -1.29
C LEU A 240 1.60 -2.00 -1.93
N PHE A 241 2.09 -0.78 -2.15
CA PHE A 241 3.49 -0.59 -2.53
C PHE A 241 4.36 -0.55 -1.29
N VAL A 242 5.52 -1.21 -1.35
CA VAL A 242 6.63 -0.95 -0.41
C VAL A 242 7.77 -0.32 -1.19
N ILE A 243 8.15 0.90 -0.82
CA ILE A 243 9.11 1.71 -1.56
C ILE A 243 10.29 2.03 -0.65
N ASN A 244 11.51 1.76 -1.12
CA ASN A 244 12.70 2.27 -0.44
C ASN A 244 12.75 3.80 -0.61
N SER A 245 12.88 4.53 0.48
CA SER A 245 12.77 5.99 0.49
C SER A 245 13.77 6.70 -0.42
N SER A 246 14.97 6.13 -0.64
CA SER A 246 15.95 6.70 -1.57
C SER A 246 15.53 6.65 -3.05
N ASN A 247 14.48 5.87 -3.36
CA ASN A 247 13.92 5.70 -4.69
C ASN A 247 12.53 6.35 -4.84
N LEU A 248 12.01 7.02 -3.82
CA LEU A 248 10.67 7.60 -3.83
C LEU A 248 10.47 8.60 -4.98
N SER A 249 11.42 9.52 -5.17
CA SER A 249 11.36 10.51 -6.25
C SER A 249 11.33 9.86 -7.63
N ASN A 250 12.15 8.83 -7.85
CA ASN A 250 12.14 8.06 -9.10
C ASN A 250 10.83 7.31 -9.32
N PHE A 251 10.25 6.74 -8.26
CA PHE A 251 8.94 6.08 -8.30
C PHE A 251 7.84 7.06 -8.74
N LEU A 252 7.77 8.22 -8.08
CA LEU A 252 6.74 9.24 -8.33
C LEU A 252 6.85 9.85 -9.74
N LYS A 253 8.06 10.02 -10.27
CA LYS A 253 8.30 10.49 -11.65
C LYS A 253 7.88 9.48 -12.71
N LYS A 254 7.94 8.18 -12.40
CA LYS A 254 7.54 7.09 -13.30
C LYS A 254 6.08 6.68 -13.12
N TRP A 255 5.35 7.35 -12.24
CA TRP A 255 3.99 6.99 -11.95
C TRP A 255 3.12 7.21 -13.17
N ASP A 256 2.37 6.16 -13.54
CA ASP A 256 1.35 6.24 -14.56
C ASP A 256 0.21 5.31 -14.23
N PHE A 257 -1.00 5.70 -14.57
CA PHE A 257 -2.22 4.97 -14.23
C PHE A 257 -3.03 4.71 -15.49
N HIS A 258 -3.20 3.43 -15.83
CA HIS A 258 -3.98 3.02 -16.98
C HIS A 258 -5.29 2.39 -16.51
N THR A 259 -6.41 2.96 -16.94
CA THR A 259 -7.72 2.36 -16.75
C THR A 259 -7.87 1.15 -17.68
N PRO A 260 -8.51 0.06 -17.22
CA PRO A 260 -8.87 -1.05 -18.09
C PRO A 260 -9.74 -0.55 -19.25
N SER A 261 -9.49 -1.05 -20.45
CA SER A 261 -10.19 -0.66 -21.68
C SER A 261 -11.64 -1.16 -21.78
N TYR A 262 -12.04 -2.10 -20.92
CA TYR A 262 -13.34 -2.75 -21.00
C TYR A 262 -13.99 -2.80 -19.62
N SER A 263 -15.03 -1.98 -19.45
CA SER A 263 -15.86 -1.77 -18.26
C SER A 263 -15.16 -1.15 -17.06
N ILE A 264 -15.68 0.00 -16.64
CA ILE A 264 -15.16 0.74 -15.51
C ILE A 264 -15.76 0.15 -14.22
N PRO A 265 -14.96 -0.18 -13.19
CA PRO A 265 -15.43 -0.97 -12.05
C PRO A 265 -16.65 -0.42 -11.31
N TRP A 266 -16.75 0.89 -11.18
CA TRP A 266 -17.88 1.52 -10.50
C TRP A 266 -19.16 1.50 -11.33
N ASP A 267 -19.09 1.40 -12.66
CA ASP A 267 -20.28 1.23 -13.50
C ASP A 267 -20.81 -0.20 -13.36
N LEU A 268 -19.91 -1.20 -13.32
CA LEU A 268 -20.29 -2.59 -13.05
C LEU A 268 -20.90 -2.75 -11.65
N ALA A 269 -20.31 -2.12 -10.63
CA ALA A 269 -20.85 -2.18 -9.27
C ALA A 269 -22.26 -1.59 -9.20
N ARG A 270 -22.55 -0.51 -9.95
CA ARG A 270 -23.90 0.08 -10.02
C ARG A 270 -24.92 -0.84 -10.69
N GLN A 271 -24.53 -1.67 -11.66
CA GLN A 271 -25.43 -2.63 -12.32
C GLN A 271 -25.87 -3.77 -11.39
N ILE A 272 -25.13 -4.03 -10.31
CA ILE A 272 -25.45 -5.07 -9.33
C ILE A 272 -26.41 -4.55 -8.25
N GLU A 273 -26.46 -3.23 -8.01
CA GLU A 273 -27.38 -2.60 -7.06
C GLU A 273 -28.78 -2.31 -7.63
N GLU A 274 -28.95 -2.33 -8.97
CA GLU A 274 -30.23 -2.17 -9.67
C GLU A 274 -30.97 -3.50 -9.87
#